data_AF-A0A957LR34-F1
#
_entry.id   AF-A0A957LR34-F1
#
_cell.length_a   1.000
_cell.length_b   1.000
_cell.length_c   1.000
_cell.angle_alpha   90.00
_cell.angle_beta   90.00
_cell.angle_gamma   90.00
#
_symmetry.space_group_name_H-M   'P 1'
#
loop_
_entity.id
_entity.type
_entity.pdbx_description
1 polymer ?
#
loop_
_entity_poly.entity_id
_entity_poly.type
_entity_poly.pdbx_seq_one_letter_code
_entity_poly.pdbx_strand_id
1 'polypeptide(L)'
;MLGNNAFALRLPAAMAGTVAVASTFALGRRLLDDRAALIGAGFVAVTFWTVSLSRISYRANLFLALFPIFLLLLWRCRDRHDLRPYIAAGALLGLMQYTYVAARFVPILAVVLLVDWRRTVRWRSVIALLATAGLVALPLAVAIYFNPAAGFQRSQQVWLFSRPEPWSLFWFQLVEHLKMIGITGDPIWLHNIPGRPPIAWFVAPFFLAGFVLAWGKAAPRALAWTIAVMIWPGILAVSGTPLPPNHLRVLVIAPAVFLLAGFGLMHVFAIGATDANRARRATLGLLAGLLLITADGALSFRDYLRWQNSRESFEQYDADMTAIARAVEANPDTFFVIPLSWGWPRSNYWSIDFLTDFNTNYAVVDRPFVVDVPDAGRIGLVRWLAGMHADADPQRRLDAQLRLAGYAPAGTEQGNTFQIEFYTPIAAQSASVALSGGPVVAEGGLRLTGAMLYCFLPEGAENEQLAADLSWQSEGPYPVDLSASVRLVRLADGNTAAQVDSWLQNSNGRSARQWESPDNGTQFFEFAADPLPPGEYDLWAIPYETESTQPIPLAGEDGYSLGRVTLPLCTGQP
;
A
#
# COMPACT_ATOMS: atom_id res chain seq x y z
N MET A 1 25.90 2.88 6.73
CA MET A 1 26.86 1.85 6.28
C MET A 1 26.63 1.43 4.83
N LEU A 2 25.39 1.19 4.38
CA LEU A 2 25.10 0.78 2.99
C LEU A 2 24.38 1.86 2.14
N GLY A 3 24.16 3.07 2.68
CA GLY A 3 23.40 4.15 2.03
C GLY A 3 21.88 3.96 2.05
N ASN A 4 21.15 4.90 1.46
CA ASN A 4 19.69 4.87 1.35
C ASN A 4 19.28 4.11 0.08
N ASN A 5 19.10 2.80 0.19
CA ASN A 5 18.63 1.99 -0.94
C ASN A 5 17.78 0.81 -0.48
N ALA A 6 17.00 0.28 -1.43
CA ALA A 6 16.09 -0.84 -1.19
C ALA A 6 16.81 -2.12 -0.72
N PHE A 7 18.08 -2.33 -1.12
CA PHE A 7 18.85 -3.49 -0.68
C PHE A 7 19.17 -3.43 0.82
N ALA A 8 19.66 -2.28 1.29
CA ALA A 8 19.96 -2.04 2.70
C ALA A 8 18.72 -2.24 3.60
N LEU A 9 17.53 -1.83 3.12
CA LEU A 9 16.27 -2.04 3.83
C LEU A 9 15.84 -3.51 3.88
N ARG A 10 16.00 -4.26 2.78
CA ARG A 10 15.52 -5.66 2.69
C ARG A 10 16.49 -6.69 3.28
N LEU A 11 17.78 -6.35 3.42
CA LEU A 11 18.80 -7.26 3.92
C LEU A 11 18.49 -7.82 5.35
N PRO A 12 18.12 -6.99 6.36
CA PRO A 12 17.78 -7.49 7.68
C PRO A 12 16.59 -8.47 7.68
N ALA A 13 15.59 -8.22 6.83
CA ALA A 13 14.44 -9.08 6.66
C ALA A 13 14.81 -10.45 6.07
N ALA A 14 15.68 -10.46 5.06
CA ALA A 14 16.19 -11.69 4.46
C ALA A 14 17.00 -12.52 5.47
N MET A 15 17.90 -11.87 6.22
CA MET A 15 18.69 -12.52 7.28
C MET A 15 17.79 -13.09 8.37
N ALA A 16 16.76 -12.35 8.79
CA ALA A 16 15.78 -12.82 9.77
C ALA A 16 15.02 -14.05 9.26
N GLY A 17 14.63 -14.07 7.99
CA GLY A 17 14.04 -15.25 7.33
C GLY A 17 14.96 -16.47 7.37
N THR A 18 16.26 -16.31 7.08
CA THR A 18 17.25 -17.39 7.18
C THR A 18 17.39 -17.91 8.62
N VAL A 19 17.45 -17.01 9.60
CA VAL A 19 17.51 -17.37 11.03
C VAL A 19 16.23 -18.08 11.47
N ALA A 20 15.06 -17.70 10.94
CA ALA A 20 13.80 -18.38 11.22
C ALA A 20 13.83 -19.85 10.78
N VAL A 21 14.40 -20.18 9.60
CA VAL A 21 14.58 -21.57 9.16
C VAL A 21 15.46 -22.35 10.13
N ALA A 22 16.64 -21.81 10.46
CA ALA A 22 17.60 -22.48 11.33
C ALA A 22 17.06 -22.69 12.75
N SER A 23 16.40 -21.67 13.31
CA SER A 23 15.79 -21.73 14.63
C SER A 23 14.56 -22.64 14.67
N THR A 24 13.78 -22.72 13.59
CA THR A 24 12.68 -23.69 13.43
C THR A 24 13.21 -25.12 13.48
N PHE A 25 14.29 -25.41 12.74
CA PHE A 25 14.94 -26.72 12.78
C PHE A 25 15.45 -27.06 14.21
N ALA A 26 16.13 -26.12 14.86
CA ALA A 26 16.65 -26.32 16.22
C ALA A 26 15.52 -26.56 17.26
N LEU A 27 14.40 -25.84 17.14
CA LEU A 27 13.21 -26.03 17.95
C LEU A 27 12.58 -27.41 17.69
N GLY A 28 12.36 -27.74 16.41
CA GLY A 28 11.78 -29.01 15.98
C GLY A 28 12.58 -30.20 16.49
N ARG A 29 13.90 -30.18 16.33
CA ARG A 29 14.78 -31.25 16.79
C ARG A 29 14.70 -31.47 18.30
N ARG A 30 14.44 -30.40 19.06
CA ARG A 30 14.35 -30.46 20.52
C ARG A 30 12.99 -30.97 21.01
N LEU A 31 11.91 -30.59 20.33
CA LEU A 31 10.53 -30.90 20.73
C LEU A 31 9.99 -32.18 20.09
N LEU A 32 10.50 -32.55 18.92
CA LEU A 32 10.02 -33.64 18.08
C LEU A 32 11.19 -34.61 17.81
N ASP A 33 11.42 -34.95 16.55
CA ASP A 33 12.57 -35.71 16.06
C ASP A 33 13.23 -35.00 14.86
N ASP A 34 14.44 -35.43 14.49
CA ASP A 34 15.23 -34.82 13.41
C ASP A 34 14.47 -34.79 12.07
N ARG A 35 13.68 -35.82 11.76
CA ARG A 35 12.99 -35.93 10.46
C ARG A 35 11.83 -34.95 10.40
N ALA A 36 11.00 -34.92 11.45
CA ALA A 36 9.92 -33.94 11.55
C ALA A 36 10.45 -32.50 11.55
N ALA A 37 11.59 -32.26 12.21
CA ALA A 37 12.27 -30.97 12.24
C ALA A 37 12.77 -30.53 10.86
N LEU A 38 13.42 -31.44 10.11
CA LEU A 38 13.88 -31.18 8.74
C LEU A 38 12.71 -30.84 7.83
N ILE A 39 11.61 -31.59 7.92
CA ILE A 39 10.42 -31.37 7.09
C ILE A 39 9.79 -30.01 7.41
N GLY A 40 9.58 -29.70 8.69
CA GLY A 40 8.99 -28.43 9.10
C GLY A 40 9.84 -27.22 8.75
N ALA A 41 11.16 -27.29 8.96
CA ALA A 41 12.08 -26.23 8.56
C ALA A 41 12.18 -26.10 7.03
N GLY A 42 12.10 -27.20 6.29
CA GLY A 42 12.06 -27.21 4.83
C GLY A 42 10.85 -26.45 4.28
N PHE A 43 9.65 -26.65 4.85
CA PHE A 43 8.49 -25.85 4.47
C PHE A 43 8.66 -24.36 4.79
N VAL A 44 9.18 -24.00 5.97
CA VAL A 44 9.49 -22.60 6.31
C VAL A 44 10.48 -21.97 5.32
N ALA A 45 11.37 -22.77 4.73
CA ALA A 45 12.36 -22.28 3.77
C ALA A 45 11.80 -22.04 2.36
N VAL A 46 10.73 -22.73 1.96
CA VAL A 46 10.25 -22.71 0.56
C VAL A 46 8.85 -22.16 0.37
N THR A 47 8.03 -22.15 1.42
CA THR A 47 6.63 -21.73 1.28
C THR A 47 6.57 -20.24 0.97
N PHE A 48 5.72 -19.87 0.01
CA PHE A 48 5.54 -18.48 -0.40
C PHE A 48 5.24 -17.57 0.79
N TRP A 49 4.47 -18.03 1.78
CA TRP A 49 4.07 -17.21 2.93
C TRP A 49 5.27 -16.65 3.72
N THR A 50 6.26 -17.50 4.03
CA THR A 50 7.45 -17.08 4.76
C THR A 50 8.47 -16.42 3.84
N VAL A 51 8.60 -16.88 2.59
CA VAL A 51 9.54 -16.34 1.61
C VAL A 51 9.16 -14.93 1.17
N SER A 52 7.90 -14.70 0.77
CA SER A 52 7.43 -13.38 0.31
C SER A 52 7.61 -12.34 1.42
N LEU A 53 7.13 -12.65 2.64
CA LEU A 53 7.25 -11.75 3.79
C LEU A 53 8.71 -11.54 4.22
N SER A 54 9.61 -12.51 4.00
CA SER A 54 11.04 -12.37 4.27
C SER A 54 11.78 -11.46 3.28
N ARG A 55 11.16 -11.11 2.16
CA ARG A 55 11.73 -10.18 1.15
C ARG A 55 11.27 -8.74 1.34
N ILE A 56 10.44 -8.50 2.34
CA ILE A 56 9.88 -7.19 2.68
C ILE A 56 10.40 -6.80 4.06
N SER A 57 10.76 -5.52 4.22
CA SER A 57 11.28 -5.00 5.48
C SER A 57 10.19 -4.72 6.51
N TYR A 58 9.59 -5.77 7.08
CA TYR A 58 8.69 -5.64 8.23
C TYR A 58 9.37 -5.91 9.56
N ARG A 59 8.85 -5.28 10.61
CA ARG A 59 9.24 -5.60 11.99
C ARG A 59 8.86 -7.03 12.40
N ALA A 60 7.90 -7.63 11.70
CA ALA A 60 7.46 -9.02 11.91
C ALA A 60 8.55 -10.04 11.56
N ASN A 61 9.52 -9.70 10.70
CA ASN A 61 10.60 -10.60 10.29
C ASN A 61 11.50 -10.95 11.47
N LEU A 62 11.90 -9.95 12.27
CA LEU A 62 12.65 -10.17 13.50
C LEU A 62 11.85 -11.02 14.49
N PHE A 63 10.53 -10.80 14.58
CA PHE A 63 9.68 -11.61 15.43
C PHE A 63 9.67 -13.08 15.00
N LEU A 64 9.55 -13.36 13.70
CA LEU A 64 9.62 -14.69 13.11
C LEU A 64 10.96 -15.40 13.40
N ALA A 65 12.08 -14.66 13.38
CA ALA A 65 13.41 -15.18 13.67
C ALA A 65 13.62 -15.53 15.15
N LEU A 66 13.20 -14.63 16.04
CA LEU A 66 13.46 -14.72 17.47
C LEU A 66 12.51 -15.69 18.20
N PHE A 67 11.28 -15.84 17.70
CA PHE A 67 10.24 -16.58 18.40
C PHE A 67 10.54 -18.09 18.56
N PRO A 68 11.05 -18.84 17.57
CA PRO A 68 11.44 -20.24 17.77
C PRO A 68 12.60 -20.39 18.76
N ILE A 69 13.52 -19.42 18.80
CA ILE A 69 14.61 -19.38 19.78
C ILE A 69 14.05 -19.20 21.19
N PHE A 70 13.06 -18.31 21.36
CA PHE A 70 12.35 -18.13 22.62
C PHE A 70 11.68 -19.42 23.08
N LEU A 71 10.92 -20.10 22.22
CA LEU A 71 10.29 -21.38 22.56
C LEU A 71 11.33 -22.44 22.93
N LEU A 72 12.47 -22.48 22.25
CA LEU A 72 13.56 -23.40 22.56
C LEU A 72 14.17 -23.12 23.95
N LEU A 73 14.40 -21.85 24.28
CA LEU A 73 14.92 -21.45 25.59
C LEU A 73 13.90 -21.72 26.70
N LEU A 74 12.63 -21.39 26.47
CA LEU A 74 11.54 -21.65 27.41
C LEU A 74 11.38 -23.16 27.67
N TRP A 75 11.51 -23.99 26.64
CA TRP A 75 11.52 -25.45 26.79
C TRP A 75 12.70 -25.94 27.64
N ARG A 76 13.88 -25.32 27.50
CA ARG A 76 15.08 -25.65 28.30
C ARG A 76 14.94 -25.28 29.78
N CYS A 77 13.98 -24.45 30.17
CA CYS A 77 13.71 -24.13 31.57
C CYS A 77 13.16 -25.33 32.36
N ARG A 78 12.58 -26.34 31.69
CA ARG A 78 12.00 -27.51 32.36
C ARG A 78 13.07 -28.35 33.05
N ASP A 79 12.76 -28.77 34.28
CA ASP A 79 13.54 -29.69 35.11
C ASP A 79 14.99 -29.22 35.37
N ARG A 80 15.20 -27.90 35.33
CA ARG A 80 16.51 -27.27 35.46
C ARG A 80 16.65 -26.41 36.71
N HIS A 81 17.86 -26.45 37.26
CA HIS A 81 18.27 -25.64 38.42
C HIS A 81 19.00 -24.36 38.01
N ASP A 82 19.57 -24.30 36.80
CA ASP A 82 20.31 -23.14 36.33
C ASP A 82 19.38 -22.00 35.91
N LEU A 83 19.70 -20.78 36.33
CA LEU A 83 18.92 -19.58 35.98
C LEU A 83 19.21 -19.07 34.56
N ARG A 84 20.30 -19.51 33.93
CA ARG A 84 20.73 -19.07 32.59
C ARG A 84 19.63 -19.20 31.52
N PRO A 85 18.96 -20.35 31.33
CA PRO A 85 17.87 -20.46 30.35
C PRO A 85 16.68 -19.56 30.69
N TYR A 86 16.36 -19.38 31.97
CA TYR A 86 15.29 -18.48 32.42
C TYR A 86 15.60 -17.01 32.12
N ILE A 87 16.82 -16.56 32.43
CA ILE A 87 17.31 -15.21 32.14
C ILE A 87 17.33 -14.95 30.64
N ALA A 88 17.84 -15.90 29.85
CA ALA A 88 17.89 -15.76 28.39
C ALA A 88 16.47 -15.75 27.77
N ALA A 89 15.57 -16.63 28.23
CA ALA A 89 14.18 -16.64 27.78
C ALA A 89 13.45 -15.35 28.16
N GLY A 90 13.69 -14.82 29.36
CA GLY A 90 13.10 -13.57 29.84
C GLY A 90 13.61 -12.37 29.05
N ALA A 91 14.93 -12.25 28.88
CA ALA A 91 15.53 -11.20 28.05
C ALA A 91 14.96 -11.21 26.62
N LEU A 92 14.81 -12.39 26.02
CA LEU A 92 14.24 -12.52 24.68
C LEU A 92 12.74 -12.21 24.64
N LEU A 93 11.98 -12.57 25.68
CA LEU A 93 10.57 -12.19 25.84
C LEU A 93 10.40 -10.67 25.87
N GLY A 94 11.26 -9.98 26.62
CA GLY A 94 11.29 -8.51 26.67
C GLY A 94 11.71 -7.89 25.34
N LEU A 95 12.76 -8.42 24.70
CA LEU A 95 13.26 -7.92 23.42
C LEU A 95 12.22 -8.05 22.29
N MET A 96 11.46 -9.16 22.26
CA MET A 96 10.41 -9.34 21.25
C MET A 96 9.32 -8.26 21.34
N GLN A 97 9.11 -7.60 22.49
CA GLN A 97 8.12 -6.51 22.60
C GLN A 97 8.46 -5.29 21.72
N TYR A 98 9.73 -5.11 21.33
CA TYR A 98 10.19 -4.04 20.44
C TYR A 98 9.99 -4.35 18.95
N THR A 99 9.67 -5.60 18.62
CA THR A 99 9.59 -6.05 17.21
C THR A 99 8.24 -5.69 16.59
N TYR A 100 7.27 -6.57 16.73
CA TYR A 100 5.97 -6.47 16.10
C TYR A 100 4.86 -6.45 17.14
N VAL A 101 3.76 -5.76 16.84
CA VAL A 101 2.64 -5.57 17.79
C VAL A 101 2.04 -6.90 18.25
N ALA A 102 2.04 -7.93 17.40
CA ALA A 102 1.56 -9.27 17.80
C ALA A 102 2.42 -9.93 18.90
N ALA A 103 3.66 -9.47 19.11
CA ALA A 103 4.52 -9.97 20.19
C ALA A 103 3.94 -9.72 21.60
N ARG A 104 2.95 -8.81 21.71
CA ARG A 104 2.18 -8.58 22.94
C ARG A 104 1.38 -9.79 23.42
N PHE A 105 1.13 -10.78 22.55
CA PHE A 105 0.48 -12.05 22.91
C PHE A 105 1.48 -13.11 23.41
N VAL A 106 2.80 -12.90 23.24
CA VAL A 106 3.80 -13.87 23.68
C VAL A 106 3.84 -14.03 25.22
N PRO A 107 3.68 -12.97 26.04
CA PRO A 107 3.51 -13.14 27.49
C PRO A 107 2.33 -14.05 27.86
N ILE A 108 1.21 -13.98 27.12
CA ILE A 108 0.04 -14.85 27.33
C ILE A 108 0.43 -16.30 27.03
N LEU A 109 1.10 -16.55 25.90
CA LEU A 109 1.59 -17.89 25.56
C LEU A 109 2.58 -18.40 26.62
N ALA A 110 3.50 -17.55 27.10
CA ALA A 110 4.45 -17.92 28.14
C ALA A 110 3.72 -18.35 29.43
N VAL A 111 2.69 -17.61 29.85
CA VAL A 111 1.85 -17.99 31.00
C VAL A 111 1.17 -19.33 30.77
N VAL A 112 0.52 -19.55 29.61
CA VAL A 112 -0.15 -20.82 29.28
C VAL A 112 0.84 -21.99 29.36
N LEU A 113 2.04 -21.86 28.78
CA LEU A 113 3.06 -22.91 28.81
C LEU A 113 3.62 -23.13 30.22
N LEU A 114 3.87 -22.06 30.99
CA LEU A 114 4.34 -22.18 32.38
C LEU A 114 3.30 -22.86 33.28
N VAL A 115 2.00 -22.61 33.05
CA VAL A 115 0.91 -23.29 33.76
C VAL A 115 0.79 -24.76 33.34
N ASP A 116 0.92 -25.06 32.04
CA ASP A 116 0.96 -26.44 31.53
C ASP A 116 2.16 -27.21 32.11
N TRP A 117 3.29 -26.52 32.33
CA TRP A 117 4.54 -27.11 32.78
C TRP A 117 4.82 -26.90 34.27
N ARG A 118 3.84 -26.45 35.06
CA ARG A 118 3.99 -26.06 36.47
C ARG A 118 4.66 -27.08 37.39
N ARG A 119 4.61 -28.36 37.01
CA ARG A 119 5.27 -29.47 37.74
C ARG A 119 6.76 -29.61 37.44
N THR A 120 7.22 -29.06 36.32
CA THR A 120 8.60 -29.17 35.81
C THR A 120 9.36 -27.85 35.86
N VAL A 121 8.67 -26.72 36.00
CA VAL A 121 9.29 -25.40 36.16
C VAL A 121 9.27 -24.96 37.61
N ARG A 122 10.31 -24.24 38.04
CA ARG A 122 10.42 -23.74 39.41
C ARG A 122 9.96 -22.29 39.49
N TRP A 123 9.03 -22.00 40.40
CA TRP A 123 8.47 -20.65 40.55
C TRP A 123 9.53 -19.58 40.81
N ARG A 124 10.58 -19.89 41.60
CA ARG A 124 11.70 -18.95 41.87
C ARG A 124 12.47 -18.61 40.60
N SER A 125 12.67 -19.58 39.72
CA SER A 125 13.34 -19.36 38.43
C SER A 125 12.44 -18.65 37.43
N VAL A 126 11.12 -18.87 37.50
CA VAL A 126 10.12 -18.10 36.72
C VAL A 126 10.17 -16.61 37.10
N ILE A 127 10.40 -16.27 38.37
CA ILE A 127 10.62 -14.87 38.77
C ILE A 127 11.83 -14.27 38.04
N ALA A 128 12.93 -15.00 37.89
CA ALA A 128 14.10 -14.50 37.14
C ALA A 128 13.76 -14.26 35.66
N LEU A 129 12.95 -15.12 35.04
CA LEU A 129 12.45 -14.92 33.67
C LEU A 129 11.57 -13.65 33.58
N LEU A 130 10.62 -13.48 34.49
CA LEU A 130 9.72 -12.32 34.48
C LEU A 130 10.47 -11.02 34.79
N ALA A 131 11.39 -11.04 35.73
CA ALA A 131 12.22 -9.89 36.10
C ALA A 131 13.10 -9.44 34.93
N THR A 132 13.74 -10.37 34.22
CA THR A 132 14.58 -10.05 33.06
C THR A 132 13.74 -9.61 31.85
N ALA A 133 12.57 -10.20 31.64
CA ALA A 133 11.62 -9.73 30.64
C ALA A 133 11.15 -8.30 30.93
N GLY A 134 10.77 -8.01 32.17
CA GLY A 134 10.38 -6.68 32.63
C GLY A 134 11.52 -5.67 32.46
N LEU A 135 12.74 -6.02 32.87
CA LEU A 135 13.92 -5.16 32.74
C LEU A 135 14.21 -4.78 31.28
N VAL A 136 14.18 -5.75 30.37
CA VAL A 136 14.43 -5.49 28.94
C VAL A 136 13.28 -4.72 28.29
N ALA A 137 12.03 -5.00 28.67
CA ALA A 137 10.86 -4.29 28.16
C ALA A 137 10.65 -2.90 28.81
N LEU A 138 11.39 -2.58 29.89
CA LEU A 138 11.15 -1.40 30.70
C LEU A 138 11.25 -0.08 29.90
N PRO A 139 12.26 0.16 29.04
CA PRO A 139 12.30 1.38 28.23
C PRO A 139 11.04 1.58 27.36
N LEU A 140 10.57 0.52 26.71
CA LEU A 140 9.33 0.56 25.93
C LEU A 140 8.11 0.82 26.81
N ALA A 141 8.03 0.16 27.97
CA ALA A 141 6.92 0.36 28.91
C ALA A 141 6.87 1.81 29.41
N VAL A 142 8.03 2.39 29.73
CA VAL A 142 8.16 3.80 30.14
C VAL A 142 7.74 4.74 29.00
N ALA A 143 8.19 4.49 27.77
CA ALA A 143 7.79 5.30 26.61
C ALA A 143 6.27 5.24 26.35
N ILE A 144 5.66 4.07 26.47
CA ILE A 144 4.21 3.90 26.35
C ILE A 144 3.47 4.59 27.50
N TYR A 145 4.00 4.54 28.73
CA TYR A 145 3.39 5.20 29.87
C TYR A 145 3.32 6.72 29.70
N PHE A 146 4.41 7.35 29.22
CA PHE A 146 4.44 8.79 28.96
C PHE A 146 3.67 9.21 27.70
N ASN A 147 3.52 8.32 26.72
CA ASN A 147 2.70 8.58 25.53
C ASN A 147 1.81 7.37 25.15
N PRO A 148 0.69 7.17 25.88
CA PRO A 148 -0.20 6.04 25.63
C PRO A 148 -0.83 6.08 24.24
N ALA A 149 -1.14 7.27 23.74
CA ALA A 149 -1.72 7.46 22.41
C ALA A 149 -0.78 6.90 21.33
N ALA A 150 0.50 7.26 21.34
CA ALA A 150 1.48 6.71 20.40
C ALA A 150 1.71 5.20 20.60
N GLY A 151 1.74 4.74 21.87
CA GLY A 151 1.97 3.33 22.20
C GLY A 151 0.86 2.38 21.74
N PHE A 152 -0.39 2.84 21.69
CA PHE A 152 -1.56 2.03 21.34
C PHE A 152 -2.27 2.43 20.05
N GLN A 153 -1.82 3.49 19.36
CA GLN A 153 -2.42 4.00 18.12
C GLN A 153 -2.78 2.88 17.14
N ARG A 154 -1.81 2.02 16.82
CA ARG A 154 -2.04 0.94 15.85
C ARG A 154 -3.01 -0.12 16.35
N SER A 155 -2.96 -0.48 17.64
CA SER A 155 -3.87 -1.45 18.24
C SER A 155 -5.31 -0.94 18.25
N GLN A 156 -5.51 0.34 18.57
CA GLN A 156 -6.83 0.98 18.56
C GLN A 156 -7.42 1.06 17.13
N GLN A 157 -6.59 1.39 16.14
CA GLN A 157 -7.02 1.49 14.73
C GLN A 157 -7.52 0.17 14.14
N VAL A 158 -6.96 -0.96 14.59
CA VAL A 158 -7.28 -2.28 14.04
C VAL A 158 -8.15 -3.11 14.97
N TRP A 159 -8.56 -2.58 16.11
CA TRP A 159 -9.31 -3.35 17.11
C TRP A 159 -10.65 -3.83 16.53
N LEU A 160 -10.92 -5.13 16.63
CA LEU A 160 -12.14 -5.70 16.06
C LEU A 160 -13.40 -5.15 16.75
N PHE A 161 -13.38 -5.02 18.07
CA PHE A 161 -14.56 -4.58 18.83
C PHE A 161 -14.84 -3.08 18.74
N SER A 162 -14.04 -2.31 18.00
CA SER A 162 -14.37 -0.93 17.62
C SER A 162 -15.05 -0.83 16.25
N ARG A 163 -15.42 -1.95 15.63
CA ARG A 163 -16.12 -2.00 14.34
C ARG A 163 -17.63 -2.16 14.53
N PRO A 164 -18.44 -1.74 13.54
CA PRO A 164 -19.85 -2.11 13.48
C PRO A 164 -20.01 -3.64 13.52
N GLU A 165 -21.04 -4.12 14.22
CA GLU A 165 -21.37 -5.56 14.34
C GLU A 165 -20.17 -6.46 14.73
N PRO A 166 -19.51 -6.20 15.87
CA PRO A 166 -18.24 -6.85 16.19
C PRO A 166 -18.35 -8.38 16.32
N TRP A 167 -19.50 -8.93 16.72
CA TRP A 167 -19.67 -10.38 16.86
C TRP A 167 -19.83 -11.12 15.53
N SER A 168 -20.51 -10.54 14.54
CA SER A 168 -20.60 -11.13 13.19
C SER A 168 -19.21 -11.13 12.56
N LEU A 169 -18.50 -10.00 12.68
CA LEU A 169 -17.13 -9.84 12.22
C LEU A 169 -16.17 -10.78 12.93
N PHE A 170 -16.35 -11.03 14.23
CA PHE A 170 -15.55 -11.98 15.00
C PHE A 170 -15.64 -13.40 14.43
N TRP A 171 -16.86 -13.89 14.17
CA TRP A 171 -17.03 -15.22 13.59
C TRP A 171 -16.54 -15.31 12.16
N PHE A 172 -16.74 -14.26 11.36
CA PHE A 172 -16.16 -14.19 10.03
C PHE A 172 -14.62 -14.26 10.09
N GLN A 173 -13.99 -13.43 10.93
CA GLN A 173 -12.55 -13.43 11.16
C GLN A 173 -12.03 -14.79 11.62
N LEU A 174 -12.69 -15.42 12.59
CA LEU A 174 -12.31 -16.74 13.08
C LEU A 174 -12.36 -17.78 11.96
N VAL A 175 -13.48 -17.84 11.21
CA VAL A 175 -13.67 -18.80 10.13
C VAL A 175 -12.63 -18.59 9.01
N GLU A 176 -12.40 -17.35 8.58
CA GLU A 176 -11.40 -17.06 7.54
C GLU A 176 -9.98 -17.40 7.99
N HIS A 177 -9.62 -17.18 9.26
CA HIS A 177 -8.32 -17.61 9.80
C HIS A 177 -8.20 -19.15 9.92
N LEU A 178 -9.30 -19.87 10.18
CA LEU A 178 -9.30 -21.33 10.17
C LEU A 178 -9.20 -21.90 8.74
N LYS A 179 -9.81 -21.23 7.76
CA LYS A 179 -9.70 -21.57 6.32
C LYS A 179 -8.28 -21.41 5.76
N MET A 180 -7.37 -20.76 6.49
CA MET A 180 -5.92 -20.75 6.15
C MET A 180 -5.33 -22.17 6.06
N ILE A 181 -6.00 -23.16 6.65
CA ILE A 181 -5.65 -24.58 6.55
C ILE A 181 -6.15 -25.12 5.19
N GLY A 182 -5.45 -24.79 4.12
CA GLY A 182 -5.65 -25.39 2.80
C GLY A 182 -6.80 -24.86 1.96
N ILE A 183 -7.57 -23.87 2.42
CA ILE A 183 -8.78 -23.40 1.72
C ILE A 183 -8.59 -22.00 1.10
N THR A 184 -8.26 -20.99 1.91
CA THR A 184 -8.10 -19.59 1.46
C THR A 184 -6.92 -18.93 2.17
N GLY A 185 -6.55 -17.72 1.75
CA GLY A 185 -5.53 -16.93 2.40
C GLY A 185 -5.74 -15.44 2.22
N ASP A 186 -4.78 -14.66 2.70
CA ASP A 186 -4.83 -13.20 2.71
C ASP A 186 -5.08 -12.65 1.28
N PRO A 187 -6.08 -11.78 1.09
CA PRO A 187 -6.39 -11.21 -0.23
C PRO A 187 -5.48 -10.04 -0.61
N ILE A 188 -4.62 -9.56 0.29
CA ILE A 188 -3.76 -8.40 0.06
C ILE A 188 -2.51 -8.82 -0.72
N TRP A 189 -2.30 -8.22 -1.90
CA TRP A 189 -1.11 -8.42 -2.72
C TRP A 189 0.20 -8.14 -1.96
N LEU A 190 0.21 -7.18 -1.05
CA LEU A 190 1.33 -6.91 -0.15
C LEU A 190 1.77 -8.11 0.70
N HIS A 191 0.87 -9.01 1.09
CA HIS A 191 1.21 -10.16 1.95
C HIS A 191 1.13 -11.51 1.22
N ASN A 192 0.39 -11.59 0.12
CA ASN A 192 0.03 -12.85 -0.51
C ASN A 192 -0.38 -12.69 -1.99
N ILE A 193 -0.53 -13.80 -2.71
CA ILE A 193 -1.39 -13.80 -3.90
C ILE A 193 -2.83 -13.96 -3.42
N PRO A 194 -3.79 -13.14 -3.90
CA PRO A 194 -5.13 -13.14 -3.34
C PRO A 194 -5.76 -14.54 -3.25
N GLY A 195 -6.20 -14.90 -2.04
CA GLY A 195 -6.87 -16.17 -1.74
C GLY A 195 -5.97 -17.41 -1.68
N ARG A 196 -4.67 -17.30 -1.96
CA ARG A 196 -3.74 -18.44 -1.87
C ARG A 196 -3.55 -18.88 -0.41
N PRO A 197 -3.86 -20.12 -0.02
CA PRO A 197 -3.70 -20.54 1.36
C PRO A 197 -2.21 -20.60 1.75
N PRO A 198 -1.86 -20.18 2.98
CA PRO A 198 -0.48 -20.22 3.46
C PRO A 198 -0.02 -21.65 3.79
N ILE A 199 -0.96 -22.53 4.10
CA ILE A 199 -0.73 -23.97 4.22
C ILE A 199 -1.33 -24.60 2.97
N ALA A 200 -0.51 -25.19 2.10
CA ALA A 200 -1.01 -25.84 0.89
C ALA A 200 -2.02 -26.95 1.23
N TRP A 201 -3.04 -27.12 0.39
CA TRP A 201 -4.13 -28.07 0.60
C TRP A 201 -3.65 -29.53 0.77
N PHE A 202 -2.52 -29.90 0.16
CA PHE A 202 -1.92 -31.24 0.31
C PHE A 202 -1.05 -31.37 1.57
N VAL A 203 -0.64 -30.27 2.21
CA VAL A 203 0.08 -30.25 3.50
C VAL A 203 -0.90 -30.23 4.68
N ALA A 204 -2.06 -29.60 4.48
CA ALA A 204 -3.10 -29.43 5.50
C ALA A 204 -3.51 -30.72 6.24
N PRO A 205 -3.72 -31.90 5.58
CA PRO A 205 -4.06 -33.13 6.29
C PRO A 205 -2.99 -33.56 7.31
N PHE A 206 -1.72 -33.42 6.96
CA PHE A 206 -0.60 -33.77 7.83
C PHE A 206 -0.47 -32.77 8.98
N PHE A 207 -0.71 -31.49 8.73
CA PHE A 207 -0.80 -30.48 9.78
C PHE A 207 -1.93 -30.82 10.78
N LEU A 208 -3.13 -31.11 10.30
CA LEU A 208 -4.28 -31.45 11.15
C LEU A 208 -4.00 -32.71 11.98
N ALA A 209 -3.46 -33.76 11.36
CA ALA A 209 -3.05 -34.97 12.08
C ALA A 209 -2.01 -34.66 13.17
N GLY A 210 -0.99 -33.85 12.83
CA GLY A 210 0.03 -33.43 13.78
C GLY A 210 -0.53 -32.60 14.93
N PHE A 211 -1.45 -31.67 14.64
CA PHE A 211 -2.12 -30.82 15.63
C PHE A 211 -2.97 -31.63 16.60
N VAL A 212 -3.73 -32.62 16.12
CA VAL A 212 -4.52 -33.52 16.98
C VAL A 212 -3.60 -34.39 17.86
N LEU A 213 -2.59 -35.02 17.26
CA LEU A 213 -1.66 -35.89 17.98
C LEU A 213 -0.78 -35.13 18.97
N ALA A 214 -0.56 -33.83 18.75
CA ALA A 214 0.32 -33.02 19.58
C ALA A 214 -0.12 -32.97 21.05
N TRP A 215 -1.43 -33.00 21.30
CA TRP A 215 -2.00 -32.90 22.64
C TRP A 215 -1.65 -34.08 23.56
N GLY A 216 -1.26 -35.22 22.99
CA GLY A 216 -0.89 -36.42 23.74
C GLY A 216 0.50 -36.37 24.39
N LYS A 217 1.38 -35.44 23.98
CA LYS A 217 2.76 -35.35 24.50
C LYS A 217 3.15 -33.90 24.79
N ALA A 218 3.81 -33.68 25.92
CA ALA A 218 4.13 -32.32 26.39
C ALA A 218 4.94 -31.48 25.37
N ALA A 219 5.83 -32.10 24.60
CA ALA A 219 6.70 -31.38 23.66
C ALA A 219 5.96 -30.91 22.39
N PRO A 220 5.29 -31.78 21.59
CA PRO A 220 4.38 -31.34 20.53
C PRO A 220 3.26 -30.40 21.01
N ARG A 221 2.71 -30.64 22.21
CA ARG A 221 1.64 -29.80 22.80
C ARG A 221 2.05 -28.34 22.94
N ALA A 222 3.34 -28.06 23.15
CA ALA A 222 3.86 -26.69 23.16
C ALA A 222 3.62 -25.96 21.83
N LEU A 223 3.77 -26.67 20.70
CA LEU A 223 3.52 -26.13 19.36
C LEU A 223 2.02 -25.94 19.11
N ALA A 224 1.17 -26.85 19.62
CA ALA A 224 -0.28 -26.71 19.53
C ALA A 224 -0.78 -25.50 20.34
N TRP A 225 -0.29 -25.32 21.57
CA TRP A 225 -0.56 -24.10 22.37
C TRP A 225 -0.06 -22.83 21.69
N THR A 226 1.10 -22.90 21.04
CA THR A 226 1.65 -21.78 20.26
C THR A 226 0.66 -21.32 19.20
N ILE A 227 0.10 -22.23 18.40
CA ILE A 227 -0.90 -21.91 17.39
C ILE A 227 -2.19 -21.39 18.03
N ALA A 228 -2.69 -22.08 19.06
CA ALA A 228 -3.94 -21.74 19.74
C ALA A 228 -3.92 -20.33 20.36
N VAL A 229 -2.78 -19.84 20.81
CA VAL A 229 -2.64 -18.49 21.41
C VAL A 229 -2.22 -17.45 20.37
N MET A 230 -1.30 -17.77 19.46
CA MET A 230 -0.71 -16.78 18.56
C MET A 230 -1.51 -16.55 17.27
N ILE A 231 -2.65 -17.23 17.09
CA ILE A 231 -3.62 -16.92 16.03
C ILE A 231 -4.49 -15.70 16.37
N TRP A 232 -4.70 -15.41 17.67
CA TRP A 232 -5.58 -14.33 18.14
C TRP A 232 -5.19 -12.92 17.69
N PRO A 233 -3.91 -12.51 17.59
CA PRO A 233 -3.54 -11.22 17.01
C PRO A 233 -4.09 -11.00 15.59
N GLY A 234 -4.25 -12.06 14.80
CA GLY A 234 -4.87 -12.00 13.48
C GLY A 234 -6.38 -11.84 13.57
N ILE A 235 -7.04 -12.72 14.35
CA ILE A 235 -8.50 -12.75 14.51
C ILE A 235 -9.03 -11.44 15.10
N LEU A 236 -8.37 -10.89 16.12
CA LEU A 236 -8.84 -9.70 16.85
C LEU A 236 -8.47 -8.38 16.17
N ALA A 237 -7.75 -8.45 15.06
CA ALA A 237 -7.33 -7.27 14.31
C ALA A 237 -7.99 -7.24 12.93
N VAL A 238 -8.72 -6.17 12.67
CA VAL A 238 -9.42 -5.90 11.42
C VAL A 238 -8.62 -4.86 10.63
N SER A 239 -8.13 -5.26 9.47
CA SER A 239 -7.66 -4.34 8.45
C SER A 239 -8.87 -3.69 7.77
N GLY A 240 -8.75 -2.48 7.24
CA GLY A 240 -9.74 -1.99 6.26
C GLY A 240 -9.81 -2.91 5.04
N THR A 241 -10.58 -2.53 4.02
CA THR A 241 -10.65 -3.28 2.76
C THR A 241 -9.23 -3.55 2.20
N PRO A 242 -8.88 -4.79 1.80
CA PRO A 242 -9.70 -6.00 1.74
C PRO A 242 -9.75 -6.84 3.05
N LEU A 243 -10.80 -7.68 3.11
CA LEU A 243 -11.23 -8.53 4.25
C LEU A 243 -10.19 -9.62 4.65
N PRO A 244 -10.33 -10.25 5.84
CA PRO A 244 -9.45 -11.32 6.32
C PRO A 244 -9.34 -12.57 5.44
N PRO A 245 -8.39 -13.49 5.70
CA PRO A 245 -7.44 -13.53 6.84
C PRO A 245 -6.21 -12.62 6.65
N ASN A 246 -5.43 -12.37 7.72
CA ASN A 246 -4.21 -11.57 7.61
C ASN A 246 -2.94 -12.38 7.89
N HIS A 247 -2.14 -12.61 6.86
CA HIS A 247 -0.94 -13.45 6.90
C HIS A 247 0.20 -12.82 7.71
N LEU A 248 0.37 -11.50 7.64
CA LEU A 248 1.41 -10.79 8.38
C LEU A 248 1.22 -10.90 9.90
N ARG A 249 -0.03 -10.77 10.38
CA ARG A 249 -0.35 -10.75 11.81
C ARG A 249 -0.14 -12.08 12.51
N VAL A 250 -0.28 -13.18 11.78
CA VAL A 250 -0.12 -14.54 12.31
C VAL A 250 1.15 -15.22 11.82
N LEU A 251 2.04 -14.53 11.10
CA LEU A 251 3.31 -15.05 10.56
C LEU A 251 4.09 -15.91 11.56
N VAL A 252 4.07 -15.52 12.83
CA VAL A 252 4.79 -16.18 13.92
C VAL A 252 4.36 -17.64 14.17
N ILE A 253 3.16 -18.05 13.73
CA ILE A 253 2.71 -19.44 13.88
C ILE A 253 3.31 -20.38 12.84
N ALA A 254 3.90 -19.85 11.74
CA ALA A 254 4.40 -20.66 10.63
C ALA A 254 5.38 -21.77 11.09
N PRO A 255 6.39 -21.50 11.96
CA PRO A 255 7.27 -22.56 12.49
C PRO A 255 6.49 -23.69 13.18
N ALA A 256 5.53 -23.36 14.07
CA ALA A 256 4.77 -24.36 14.80
C ALA A 256 3.85 -25.17 13.88
N VAL A 257 3.21 -24.50 12.91
CA VAL A 257 2.36 -25.14 11.89
C VAL A 257 3.15 -26.17 11.09
N PHE A 258 4.29 -25.78 10.52
CA PHE A 258 5.05 -26.68 9.65
C PHE A 258 5.80 -27.77 10.41
N LEU A 259 6.25 -27.50 11.66
CA LEU A 259 6.76 -28.54 12.54
C LEU A 259 5.70 -29.59 12.85
N LEU A 260 4.45 -29.17 13.10
CA LEU A 260 3.35 -30.11 13.31
C LEU A 260 2.95 -30.85 12.02
N ALA A 261 3.05 -30.22 10.85
CA ALA A 261 2.87 -30.91 9.57
C ALA A 261 3.91 -32.03 9.38
N GLY A 262 5.19 -31.74 9.64
CA GLY A 262 6.26 -32.75 9.64
C GLY A 262 6.03 -33.87 10.67
N PHE A 263 5.62 -33.50 11.89
CA PHE A 263 5.30 -34.45 12.94
C PHE A 263 4.14 -35.39 12.56
N GLY A 264 3.05 -34.84 12.02
CA GLY A 264 1.89 -35.60 11.58
C GLY A 264 2.22 -36.54 10.42
N LEU A 265 2.97 -36.05 9.42
CA LEU A 265 3.45 -36.87 8.31
C LEU A 265 4.28 -38.06 8.79
N MET A 266 5.25 -37.83 9.67
CA MET A 266 6.08 -38.90 10.23
C MET A 266 5.25 -39.90 11.05
N HIS A 267 4.23 -39.43 11.77
CA HIS A 267 3.32 -40.31 12.51
C HIS A 267 2.47 -41.17 11.59
N VAL A 268 1.90 -40.62 10.52
CA VAL A 268 1.12 -41.38 9.53
C VAL A 268 1.95 -42.53 8.96
N PHE A 269 3.20 -42.25 8.58
CA PHE A 269 4.11 -43.28 8.09
C PHE A 269 4.54 -44.28 9.16
N ALA A 270 4.40 -43.98 10.45
CA ALA A 270 4.70 -44.91 11.54
C ALA A 270 3.52 -45.81 11.95
N ILE A 271 2.28 -45.53 11.52
CA ILE A 271 1.08 -46.29 11.91
C ILE A 271 1.19 -47.76 11.48
N GLY A 272 1.28 -48.70 12.43
CA GLY A 272 1.43 -50.13 12.13
C GLY A 272 2.84 -50.52 11.67
N ALA A 273 3.86 -49.69 11.93
CA ALA A 273 5.25 -50.06 11.68
C ALA A 273 5.68 -51.17 12.64
N THR A 274 6.30 -52.21 12.11
CA THR A 274 6.97 -53.26 12.89
C THR A 274 8.45 -52.93 13.00
N ASP A 275 9.18 -53.53 13.94
CA ASP A 275 10.61 -53.26 14.09
C ASP A 275 11.40 -53.58 12.82
N ALA A 276 10.98 -54.61 12.07
CA ALA A 276 11.59 -54.99 10.79
C ALA A 276 11.44 -53.94 9.68
N ASN A 277 10.37 -53.14 9.67
CA ASN A 277 10.11 -52.14 8.61
C ASN A 277 10.16 -50.68 9.08
N ARG A 278 10.39 -50.44 10.38
CA ARG A 278 10.40 -49.10 10.99
C ARG A 278 11.32 -48.11 10.28
N ALA A 279 12.56 -48.53 9.97
CA ALA A 279 13.53 -47.69 9.28
C ALA A 279 13.11 -47.38 7.83
N ARG A 280 12.61 -48.39 7.10
CA ARG A 280 12.07 -48.22 5.74
C ARG A 280 10.89 -47.25 5.73
N ARG A 281 9.93 -47.41 6.64
CA ARG A 281 8.74 -46.54 6.73
C ARG A 281 9.09 -45.11 7.12
N ALA A 282 10.04 -44.91 8.03
CA ALA A 282 10.55 -43.59 8.35
C ALA A 282 11.27 -42.93 7.16
N THR A 283 12.01 -43.71 6.37
CA THR A 283 12.65 -43.24 5.13
C THR A 283 11.60 -42.84 4.09
N LEU A 284 10.55 -43.64 3.92
CA LEU A 284 9.42 -43.28 3.05
C LEU A 284 8.72 -42.00 3.52
N GLY A 285 8.53 -41.82 4.83
CA GLY A 285 8.00 -40.58 5.39
C GLY A 285 8.89 -39.36 5.10
N LEU A 286 10.22 -39.51 5.18
CA LEU A 286 11.17 -38.46 4.82
C LEU A 286 11.13 -38.14 3.32
N LEU A 287 11.10 -39.16 2.45
CA LEU A 287 11.00 -38.99 1.00
C LEU A 287 9.67 -38.34 0.61
N ALA A 288 8.56 -38.73 1.24
CA ALA A 288 7.28 -38.06 1.08
C ALA A 288 7.36 -36.60 1.54
N GLY A 289 8.01 -36.33 2.67
CA GLY A 289 8.25 -34.98 3.16
C GLY A 289 9.03 -34.14 2.15
N LEU A 290 10.14 -34.67 1.63
CA LEU A 290 10.94 -34.02 0.59
C LEU A 290 10.12 -33.75 -0.68
N LEU A 291 9.29 -34.70 -1.11
CA LEU A 291 8.41 -34.53 -2.25
C LEU A 291 7.40 -33.39 -2.01
N LEU A 292 6.75 -33.34 -0.85
CA LEU A 292 5.78 -32.29 -0.52
C LEU A 292 6.44 -30.91 -0.39
N ILE A 293 7.64 -30.83 0.19
CA ILE A 293 8.43 -29.59 0.26
C ILE A 293 8.81 -29.13 -1.15
N THR A 294 9.25 -30.05 -2.01
CA THR A 294 9.61 -29.73 -3.40
C THR A 294 8.39 -29.25 -4.19
N ALA A 295 7.23 -29.89 -4.00
CA ALA A 295 5.99 -29.49 -4.63
C ALA A 295 5.52 -28.10 -4.16
N ASP A 296 5.53 -27.84 -2.85
CA ASP A 296 5.17 -26.52 -2.30
C ASP A 296 6.16 -25.44 -2.72
N GLY A 297 7.46 -25.76 -2.77
CA GLY A 297 8.51 -24.87 -3.26
C GLY A 297 8.36 -24.54 -4.75
N ALA A 298 8.03 -25.52 -5.59
CA ALA A 298 7.79 -25.30 -7.02
C ALA A 298 6.55 -24.42 -7.27
N LEU A 299 5.45 -24.67 -6.55
CA LEU A 299 4.26 -23.82 -6.59
C LEU A 299 4.57 -22.42 -6.09
N SER A 300 5.27 -22.32 -4.96
CA SER A 300 5.68 -21.04 -4.36
C SER A 300 6.61 -20.26 -5.29
N PHE A 301 7.52 -20.92 -6.00
CA PHE A 301 8.38 -20.27 -6.99
C PHE A 301 7.57 -19.73 -8.17
N ARG A 302 6.70 -20.55 -8.78
CA ARG A 302 5.80 -20.10 -9.86
C ARG A 302 4.95 -18.91 -9.42
N ASP A 303 4.35 -19.02 -8.25
CA ASP A 303 3.48 -18.00 -7.67
C ASP A 303 4.28 -16.73 -7.35
N TYR A 304 5.50 -16.86 -6.83
CA TYR A 304 6.42 -15.74 -6.61
C TYR A 304 6.75 -15.02 -7.92
N LEU A 305 7.00 -15.74 -9.01
CA LEU A 305 7.21 -15.13 -10.33
C LEU A 305 5.98 -14.37 -10.84
N ARG A 306 4.77 -14.90 -10.59
CA ARG A 306 3.52 -14.20 -10.91
C ARG A 306 3.36 -12.94 -10.08
N TRP A 307 3.61 -13.07 -8.77
CA TRP A 307 3.47 -11.99 -7.80
C TRP A 307 4.42 -10.83 -8.08
N GLN A 308 5.72 -11.09 -8.28
CA GLN A 308 6.71 -10.04 -8.53
C GLN A 308 6.48 -9.26 -9.84
N ASN A 309 5.79 -9.88 -10.80
CA ASN A 309 5.53 -9.30 -12.13
C ASN A 309 4.10 -8.75 -12.25
N SER A 310 3.27 -8.84 -11.20
CA SER A 310 1.91 -8.34 -11.25
C SER A 310 1.87 -6.83 -11.06
N ARG A 311 0.96 -6.17 -11.78
CA ARG A 311 0.74 -4.72 -11.67
C ARG A 311 0.32 -4.35 -10.25
N GLU A 312 -0.52 -5.17 -9.61
CA GLU A 312 -1.02 -4.92 -8.26
C GLU A 312 0.11 -4.96 -7.22
N SER A 313 1.10 -5.83 -7.39
CA SER A 313 2.29 -5.82 -6.54
C SER A 313 3.19 -4.64 -6.87
N PHE A 314 3.32 -4.26 -8.14
CA PHE A 314 4.07 -3.07 -8.53
C PHE A 314 3.52 -1.80 -7.83
N GLU A 315 2.21 -1.62 -7.88
CA GLU A 315 1.52 -0.47 -7.26
C GLU A 315 1.57 -0.51 -5.72
N GLN A 316 1.31 -1.67 -5.09
CA GLN A 316 1.29 -1.75 -3.61
C GLN A 316 2.66 -1.65 -2.94
N TYR A 317 3.75 -1.74 -3.71
CA TYR A 317 5.13 -1.66 -3.22
C TYR A 317 5.83 -0.35 -3.55
N ASP A 318 5.09 0.67 -3.99
CA ASP A 318 5.63 1.96 -4.43
C ASP A 318 6.76 1.78 -5.46
N ALA A 319 6.61 0.79 -6.36
CA ALA A 319 7.65 0.50 -7.35
C ALA A 319 7.73 1.60 -8.41
N ASP A 320 6.61 2.28 -8.67
CA ASP A 320 6.51 3.52 -9.41
C ASP A 320 7.30 4.66 -8.75
N MET A 321 7.09 4.91 -7.45
CA MET A 321 7.82 5.93 -6.70
C MET A 321 9.33 5.64 -6.69
N THR A 322 9.71 4.36 -6.57
CA THR A 322 11.11 3.94 -6.65
C THR A 322 11.70 4.21 -8.03
N ALA A 323 10.93 4.03 -9.10
CA ALA A 323 11.38 4.30 -10.46
C ALA A 323 11.52 5.81 -10.71
N ILE A 324 10.56 6.61 -10.25
CA ILE A 324 10.62 8.08 -10.31
C ILE A 324 11.82 8.60 -9.52
N ALA A 325 12.06 8.11 -8.30
CA ALA A 325 13.23 8.48 -7.50
C ALA A 325 14.55 8.21 -8.24
N ARG A 326 14.67 7.09 -8.96
CA ARG A 326 15.86 6.81 -9.79
C ARG A 326 15.98 7.77 -10.97
N ALA A 327 14.87 8.15 -11.59
CA ALA A 327 14.88 9.13 -12.67
C ALA A 327 15.34 10.51 -12.16
N VAL A 328 14.87 10.91 -10.97
CA VAL A 328 15.30 12.13 -10.27
C VAL A 328 16.80 12.12 -9.98
N GLU A 329 17.33 11.02 -9.43
CA GLU A 329 18.77 10.87 -9.16
C GLU A 329 19.63 10.81 -10.43
N ALA A 330 19.13 10.18 -11.49
CA ALA A 330 19.85 10.03 -12.76
C ALA A 330 19.92 11.34 -13.56
N ASN A 331 19.03 12.30 -13.30
CA ASN A 331 18.93 13.56 -14.02
C ASN A 331 18.97 14.76 -13.04
N PRO A 332 20.12 15.05 -12.41
CA PRO A 332 20.23 16.11 -11.41
C PRO A 332 19.89 17.50 -11.96
N ASP A 333 20.13 17.74 -13.26
CA ASP A 333 19.85 19.02 -13.93
C ASP A 333 18.38 19.18 -14.37
N THR A 334 17.53 18.18 -14.11
CA THR A 334 16.09 18.22 -14.42
C THR A 334 15.29 18.43 -13.15
N PHE A 335 14.37 19.40 -13.17
CA PHE A 335 13.43 19.61 -12.08
C PHE A 335 12.17 18.77 -12.30
N PHE A 336 11.85 17.86 -11.39
CA PHE A 336 10.71 16.96 -11.52
C PHE A 336 9.46 17.50 -10.81
N VAL A 337 8.33 17.51 -11.51
CA VAL A 337 7.03 17.87 -10.94
C VAL A 337 6.21 16.59 -10.80
N ILE A 338 5.83 16.26 -9.57
CA ILE A 338 5.18 14.99 -9.24
C ILE A 338 3.79 15.28 -8.66
N PRO A 339 2.72 15.14 -9.46
CA PRO A 339 1.38 15.44 -9.01
C PRO A 339 0.87 14.38 -8.06
N LEU A 340 0.06 14.83 -7.11
CA LEU A 340 -0.43 14.03 -6.00
C LEU A 340 -1.96 14.04 -6.00
N SER A 341 -2.55 12.85 -5.91
CA SER A 341 -4.02 12.72 -5.96
C SER A 341 -4.70 13.18 -4.69
N TRP A 342 -5.91 13.69 -4.88
CA TRP A 342 -6.77 14.10 -3.79
C TRP A 342 -7.00 12.98 -2.76
N GLY A 343 -6.98 13.34 -1.48
CA GLY A 343 -7.23 12.40 -0.38
C GLY A 343 -6.03 11.53 0.00
N TRP A 344 -4.88 11.69 -0.66
CA TRP A 344 -3.63 11.16 -0.12
C TRP A 344 -3.32 11.88 1.20
N PRO A 345 -2.98 11.15 2.27
CA PRO A 345 -2.94 11.70 3.62
C PRO A 345 -1.74 12.61 3.90
N ARG A 346 -0.92 12.94 2.88
CA ARG A 346 0.39 13.58 3.04
C ARG A 346 0.68 14.52 1.89
N SER A 347 1.59 15.47 2.10
CA SER A 347 2.08 16.39 1.08
C SER A 347 3.37 15.91 0.39
N ASN A 348 3.82 14.68 0.65
CA ASN A 348 5.07 14.14 0.12
C ASN A 348 5.02 12.62 -0.14
N TYR A 349 6.07 12.14 -0.82
CA TYR A 349 6.32 10.73 -1.09
C TYR A 349 7.59 10.25 -0.36
N TRP A 350 7.43 9.67 0.82
CA TRP A 350 8.59 9.19 1.62
C TRP A 350 9.49 8.22 0.88
N SER A 351 8.94 7.42 -0.04
CA SER A 351 9.72 6.51 -0.87
C SER A 351 10.66 7.26 -1.80
N ILE A 352 10.23 8.40 -2.37
CA ILE A 352 11.09 9.28 -3.17
C ILE A 352 12.06 10.01 -2.25
N ASP A 353 11.56 10.71 -1.22
CA ASP A 353 12.39 11.49 -0.29
C ASP A 353 13.55 10.66 0.32
N PHE A 354 13.27 9.41 0.69
CA PHE A 354 14.27 8.50 1.25
C PHE A 354 15.33 8.10 0.22
N LEU A 355 14.93 7.84 -1.03
CA LEU A 355 15.82 7.33 -2.07
C LEU A 355 16.61 8.43 -2.77
N THR A 356 16.11 9.67 -2.80
CA THR A 356 16.78 10.85 -3.38
C THR A 356 17.58 11.67 -2.35
N ASP A 357 17.67 11.21 -1.10
CA ASP A 357 18.35 11.91 0.00
C ASP A 357 17.90 13.38 0.17
N PHE A 358 16.60 13.64 -0.04
CA PHE A 358 16.00 14.98 -0.01
C PHE A 358 16.57 15.97 -1.04
N ASN A 359 16.94 15.50 -2.24
CA ASN A 359 17.36 16.36 -3.34
C ASN A 359 16.29 17.42 -3.68
N THR A 360 16.71 18.65 -3.97
CA THR A 360 15.80 19.78 -4.24
C THR A 360 15.34 19.85 -5.69
N ASN A 361 15.73 18.88 -6.53
CA ASN A 361 15.39 18.84 -7.96
C ASN A 361 14.02 18.18 -8.23
N TYR A 362 13.13 18.14 -7.24
CA TYR A 362 11.72 17.78 -7.47
C TYR A 362 10.79 18.52 -6.52
N ALA A 363 9.54 18.68 -6.94
CA ALA A 363 8.44 19.11 -6.10
C ALA A 363 7.26 18.14 -6.23
N VAL A 364 6.65 17.84 -5.09
CA VAL A 364 5.39 17.12 -5.02
C VAL A 364 4.28 18.15 -4.94
N VAL A 365 3.29 18.06 -5.84
CA VAL A 365 2.30 19.12 -6.03
C VAL A 365 0.89 18.56 -5.89
N ASP A 366 0.05 19.24 -5.11
CA ASP A 366 -1.36 18.93 -4.92
C ASP A 366 -2.25 20.05 -5.47
N ARG A 367 -3.57 19.83 -5.47
CA ARG A 367 -4.54 20.81 -5.96
C ARG A 367 -4.90 21.83 -4.87
N PRO A 368 -5.11 23.12 -5.21
CA PRO A 368 -4.88 23.73 -6.52
C PRO A 368 -3.38 23.76 -6.82
N PHE A 369 -2.97 23.34 -8.01
CA PHE A 369 -1.55 23.21 -8.36
C PHE A 369 -0.85 24.56 -8.23
N VAL A 370 -0.15 24.76 -7.10
CA VAL A 370 0.73 25.90 -6.87
C VAL A 370 2.14 25.39 -7.12
N VAL A 371 2.63 25.56 -8.34
CA VAL A 371 4.01 25.26 -8.68
C VAL A 371 4.70 26.56 -9.01
N ASP A 372 5.57 27.04 -8.11
CA ASP A 372 6.63 27.94 -8.50
C ASP A 372 7.60 27.10 -9.32
N VAL A 373 7.38 27.07 -10.64
CA VAL A 373 8.25 26.36 -11.57
C VAL A 373 9.60 27.06 -11.52
N PRO A 374 10.66 26.42 -10.98
CA PRO A 374 11.97 27.05 -10.96
C PRO A 374 12.45 27.27 -12.40
N ASP A 375 13.26 28.30 -12.61
CA ASP A 375 13.95 28.54 -13.88
C ASP A 375 14.99 27.42 -14.11
N ALA A 376 14.51 26.29 -14.63
CA ALA A 376 15.24 25.05 -14.78
C ALA A 376 15.48 24.77 -16.26
N GLY A 377 16.69 24.34 -16.62
CA GLY A 377 17.01 24.03 -18.02
C GLY A 377 16.19 22.87 -18.60
N ARG A 378 15.56 22.05 -17.75
CA ARG A 378 14.66 20.97 -18.14
C ARG A 378 13.71 20.63 -16.99
N ILE A 379 12.46 20.30 -17.35
CA ILE A 379 11.44 19.86 -16.40
C ILE A 379 10.97 18.45 -16.75
N GLY A 380 10.77 17.61 -15.74
CA GLY A 380 10.16 16.28 -15.88
C GLY A 380 8.82 16.21 -15.17
N LEU A 381 7.71 16.32 -15.89
CA LEU A 381 6.37 16.17 -15.34
C LEU A 381 5.99 14.69 -15.27
N VAL A 382 5.75 14.18 -14.07
CA VAL A 382 5.23 12.82 -13.88
C VAL A 382 3.74 12.81 -14.18
N ARG A 383 3.32 11.92 -15.07
CA ARG A 383 1.93 11.65 -15.37
C ARG A 383 1.57 10.23 -15.01
N TRP A 384 0.60 10.09 -14.12
CA TRP A 384 0.07 8.79 -13.72
C TRP A 384 -0.85 8.23 -14.79
N LEU A 385 -0.58 6.99 -15.22
CA LEU A 385 -1.38 6.26 -16.20
C LEU A 385 -2.30 5.23 -15.54
N ALA A 386 -2.02 4.91 -14.28
CA ALA A 386 -2.61 3.81 -13.55
C ALA A 386 -2.37 3.98 -12.03
N GLY A 387 -3.09 3.18 -11.25
CA GLY A 387 -2.92 3.11 -9.81
C GLY A 387 -3.63 4.25 -9.08
N MET A 388 -3.30 4.41 -7.82
CA MET A 388 -4.03 5.33 -6.93
C MET A 388 -3.83 6.81 -7.25
N HIS A 389 -2.86 7.13 -8.12
CA HIS A 389 -2.57 8.49 -8.53
C HIS A 389 -3.08 8.87 -9.92
N ALA A 390 -3.83 7.99 -10.59
CA ALA A 390 -4.36 8.23 -11.93
C ALA A 390 -5.18 9.52 -12.03
N ASP A 391 -5.86 9.90 -10.95
CA ASP A 391 -6.69 11.11 -10.87
C ASP A 391 -5.94 12.34 -10.32
N ALA A 392 -4.60 12.35 -10.29
CA ALA A 392 -3.85 13.49 -9.78
C ALA A 392 -4.05 14.75 -10.64
N ASP A 393 -3.82 14.64 -11.94
CA ASP A 393 -4.04 15.73 -12.92
C ASP A 393 -4.83 15.26 -14.17
N PRO A 394 -6.09 14.83 -14.04
CA PRO A 394 -6.92 14.38 -15.16
C PRO A 394 -7.13 15.44 -16.25
N GLN A 395 -6.96 16.73 -15.92
CA GLN A 395 -7.22 17.85 -16.82
C GLN A 395 -5.95 18.40 -17.49
N ARG A 396 -4.78 17.81 -17.20
CA ARG A 396 -3.48 18.27 -17.70
C ARG A 396 -3.18 19.73 -17.40
N ARG A 397 -3.64 20.22 -16.24
CA ARG A 397 -3.44 21.62 -15.85
C ARG A 397 -1.96 21.92 -15.62
N LEU A 398 -1.17 20.96 -15.15
CA LEU A 398 0.27 21.15 -14.95
C LEU A 398 1.03 21.29 -16.26
N ASP A 399 0.71 20.48 -17.27
CA ASP A 399 1.27 20.63 -18.62
C ASP A 399 0.98 22.03 -19.18
N ALA A 400 -0.27 22.50 -19.06
CA ALA A 400 -0.62 23.84 -19.50
C ALA A 400 0.11 24.95 -18.73
N GLN A 401 0.26 24.84 -17.40
CA GLN A 401 1.01 25.80 -16.60
C GLN A 401 2.50 25.86 -17.03
N LEU A 402 3.11 24.71 -17.32
CA LEU A 402 4.48 24.65 -17.84
C LEU A 402 4.59 25.36 -19.19
N ARG A 403 3.63 25.13 -20.10
CA ARG A 403 3.58 25.85 -21.38
C ARG A 403 3.45 27.35 -21.19
N LEU A 404 2.52 27.81 -20.36
CA LEU A 404 2.37 29.24 -20.04
C LEU A 404 3.63 29.87 -19.41
N ALA A 405 4.43 29.07 -18.70
CA ALA A 405 5.72 29.46 -18.15
C ALA A 405 6.89 29.42 -19.17
N GLY A 406 6.62 29.15 -20.46
CA GLY A 406 7.62 29.16 -21.52
C GLY A 406 8.31 27.83 -21.76
N TYR A 407 7.69 26.70 -21.42
CA TYR A 407 8.26 25.36 -21.65
C TYR A 407 7.52 24.60 -22.74
N ALA A 408 8.25 23.90 -23.61
CA ALA A 408 7.67 23.05 -24.65
C ALA A 408 8.02 21.57 -24.43
N PRO A 409 7.12 20.63 -24.81
CA PRO A 409 7.41 19.20 -24.78
C PRO A 409 8.64 18.84 -25.61
N ALA A 410 9.59 18.12 -25.01
CA ALA A 410 10.86 17.71 -25.61
C ALA A 410 11.01 16.18 -25.74
N GLY A 411 10.18 15.39 -25.07
CA GLY A 411 10.20 13.94 -25.15
C GLY A 411 9.46 13.28 -23.98
N THR A 412 9.35 11.95 -24.02
CA THR A 412 8.70 11.19 -22.95
C THR A 412 9.51 9.95 -22.59
N GLU A 413 9.46 9.56 -21.32
CA GLU A 413 9.95 8.29 -20.82
C GLU A 413 8.78 7.50 -20.24
N GLN A 414 8.53 6.31 -20.79
CA GLN A 414 7.39 5.48 -20.40
C GLN A 414 7.78 4.55 -19.24
N GLY A 415 7.02 4.61 -18.15
CA GLY A 415 7.04 3.65 -17.06
C GLY A 415 5.87 2.66 -17.15
N ASN A 416 5.75 1.78 -16.15
CA ASN A 416 4.69 0.77 -16.12
C ASN A 416 3.31 1.35 -15.80
N THR A 417 3.24 2.27 -14.82
CA THR A 417 1.99 2.88 -14.33
C THR A 417 2.03 4.42 -14.40
N PHE A 418 3.10 4.97 -14.94
CA PHE A 418 3.32 6.40 -15.10
C PHE A 418 4.14 6.65 -16.37
N GLN A 419 4.20 7.90 -16.81
CA GLN A 419 5.16 8.38 -17.80
C GLN A 419 5.76 9.69 -17.32
N ILE A 420 7.00 9.97 -17.69
CA ILE A 420 7.64 11.27 -17.45
C ILE A 420 7.62 12.02 -18.76
N GLU A 421 6.94 13.15 -18.78
CA GLU A 421 6.92 14.07 -19.91
C GLU A 421 7.98 15.14 -19.66
N PHE A 422 8.96 15.25 -20.55
CA PHE A 422 10.04 16.22 -20.43
C PHE A 422 9.72 17.49 -21.18
N TYR A 423 10.03 18.62 -20.56
CA TYR A 423 9.86 19.95 -21.13
C TYR A 423 11.17 20.73 -21.07
N THR A 424 11.40 21.58 -22.06
CA THR A 424 12.58 22.47 -22.13
C THR A 424 12.13 23.91 -22.36
N PRO A 425 12.87 24.89 -21.82
CA PRO A 425 12.53 26.29 -22.01
C PRO A 425 12.62 26.66 -23.49
N ILE A 426 11.63 27.41 -23.95
CA ILE A 426 11.57 28.01 -25.28
C ILE A 426 11.21 29.49 -25.15
N ALA A 427 11.68 30.30 -26.09
CA ALA A 427 11.16 31.64 -26.22
C ALA A 427 9.69 31.56 -26.66
N ALA A 428 8.81 32.18 -25.90
CA ALA A 428 7.38 32.23 -26.18
C ALA A 428 6.79 33.55 -25.67
N GLN A 429 5.76 34.03 -26.34
CA GLN A 429 4.90 35.08 -25.82
C GLN A 429 3.72 34.44 -25.10
N SER A 430 3.41 34.93 -23.92
CA SER A 430 2.20 34.54 -23.19
C SER A 430 1.51 35.78 -22.65
N ALA A 431 0.19 35.77 -22.69
CA ALA A 431 -0.65 36.81 -22.12
C ALA A 431 -1.90 36.16 -21.50
N SER A 432 -2.52 36.88 -20.58
CA SER A 432 -3.73 36.42 -19.92
C SER A 432 -4.69 37.58 -19.70
N VAL A 433 -5.98 37.39 -19.97
CA VAL A 433 -7.04 38.36 -19.72
C VAL A 433 -8.15 37.77 -18.86
N ALA A 434 -8.52 38.50 -17.81
CA ALA A 434 -9.64 38.15 -16.95
C ALA A 434 -10.91 38.64 -17.63
N LEU A 435 -11.84 37.73 -17.92
CA LEU A 435 -13.10 38.09 -18.53
C LEU A 435 -14.09 38.52 -17.44
N SER A 436 -14.63 39.72 -17.59
CA SER A 436 -15.53 40.36 -16.63
C SER A 436 -16.98 40.40 -17.12
N GLY A 437 -17.45 39.35 -17.80
CA GLY A 437 -18.87 39.16 -18.06
C GLY A 437 -19.63 38.81 -16.79
N GLY A 438 -20.96 38.95 -16.82
CA GLY A 438 -21.82 38.49 -15.73
C GLY A 438 -21.73 36.96 -15.56
N PRO A 439 -22.08 36.42 -14.39
CA PRO A 439 -22.06 34.97 -14.18
C PRO A 439 -23.12 34.29 -15.04
N VAL A 440 -22.79 33.13 -15.64
CA VAL A 440 -23.79 32.26 -16.27
C VAL A 440 -24.45 31.44 -15.16
N VAL A 441 -25.73 31.71 -14.91
CA VAL A 441 -26.51 31.04 -13.85
C VAL A 441 -27.44 30.02 -14.47
N ALA A 442 -27.15 28.74 -14.25
CA ALA A 442 -27.99 27.64 -14.68
C ALA A 442 -29.12 27.38 -13.68
N GLU A 443 -30.27 26.90 -14.17
CA GLU A 443 -31.31 26.33 -13.34
C GLU A 443 -30.74 25.18 -12.49
N GLY A 444 -31.15 25.12 -11.22
CA GLY A 444 -30.59 24.16 -10.26
C GLY A 444 -29.30 24.63 -9.57
N GLY A 445 -28.92 25.90 -9.69
CA GLY A 445 -27.97 26.55 -8.76
C GLY A 445 -26.48 26.46 -9.14
N LEU A 446 -26.15 25.98 -10.34
CA LEU A 446 -24.78 26.05 -10.87
C LEU A 446 -24.52 27.46 -11.42
N ARG A 447 -23.44 28.09 -10.97
CA ARG A 447 -23.02 29.44 -11.39
C ARG A 447 -21.61 29.37 -11.94
N LEU A 448 -21.45 29.70 -13.22
CA LEU A 448 -20.13 29.90 -13.83
C LEU A 448 -19.76 31.36 -13.63
N THR A 449 -18.87 31.63 -12.69
CA THR A 449 -18.69 32.97 -12.10
C THR A 449 -17.72 33.86 -12.89
N GLY A 450 -16.88 33.27 -13.73
CA GLY A 450 -15.93 33.99 -14.55
C GLY A 450 -14.94 33.05 -15.23
N ALA A 451 -14.14 33.59 -16.15
CA ALA A 451 -13.10 32.84 -16.84
C ALA A 451 -11.82 33.68 -17.00
N MET A 452 -10.68 33.02 -16.88
CA MET A 452 -9.38 33.58 -17.25
C MET A 452 -8.97 32.97 -18.59
N LEU A 453 -8.78 33.79 -19.63
CA LEU A 453 -8.29 33.32 -20.92
C LEU A 453 -6.78 33.55 -20.99
N TYR A 454 -6.06 32.53 -21.42
CA TYR A 454 -4.62 32.53 -21.61
C TYR A 454 -4.28 32.29 -23.07
N CYS A 455 -3.21 32.90 -23.55
CA CYS A 455 -2.58 32.54 -24.81
C CYS A 455 -1.13 32.12 -24.61
N PHE A 456 -0.67 31.28 -25.51
CA PHE A 456 0.71 30.84 -25.60
C PHE A 456 1.13 30.79 -27.07
N LEU A 457 2.16 31.54 -27.44
CA LEU A 457 2.71 31.60 -28.79
C LEU A 457 4.23 31.34 -28.74
N PRO A 458 4.68 30.10 -29.02
CA PRO A 458 6.09 29.79 -29.23
C PRO A 458 6.73 30.65 -30.32
N GLU A 459 8.00 31.00 -30.16
CA GLU A 459 8.76 31.68 -31.21
C GLU A 459 8.81 30.81 -32.48
N GLY A 460 8.37 31.38 -33.61
CA GLY A 460 8.29 30.66 -34.89
C GLY A 460 7.01 29.84 -35.12
N ALA A 461 6.09 29.79 -34.15
CA ALA A 461 4.75 29.23 -34.38
C ALA A 461 3.88 30.20 -35.20
N GLU A 462 3.04 29.66 -36.08
CA GLU A 462 2.15 30.46 -36.93
C GLU A 462 0.92 30.99 -36.17
N ASN A 463 0.42 30.24 -35.19
CA ASN A 463 -0.83 30.54 -34.47
C ASN A 463 -0.61 30.46 -32.95
N GLU A 464 -1.32 31.32 -32.22
CA GLU A 464 -1.37 31.24 -30.76
C GLU A 464 -2.24 30.07 -30.31
N GLN A 465 -1.84 29.41 -29.22
CA GLN A 465 -2.62 28.40 -28.55
C GLN A 465 -3.40 29.05 -27.40
N LEU A 466 -4.71 28.79 -27.32
CA LEU A 466 -5.59 29.38 -26.31
C LEU A 466 -6.03 28.35 -25.27
N ALA A 467 -6.19 28.80 -24.03
CA ALA A 467 -6.81 28.02 -22.98
C ALA A 467 -7.63 28.91 -22.04
N ALA A 468 -8.69 28.37 -21.46
CA ALA A 468 -9.55 29.06 -20.51
C ALA A 468 -9.57 28.31 -19.16
N ASP A 469 -9.45 29.06 -18.06
CA ASP A 469 -9.67 28.55 -16.71
C ASP A 469 -10.99 29.10 -16.18
N LEU A 470 -12.00 28.23 -16.12
CA LEU A 470 -13.38 28.55 -15.79
C LEU A 470 -13.62 28.41 -14.29
N SER A 471 -14.02 29.49 -13.64
CA SER A 471 -14.44 29.47 -12.23
C SER A 471 -15.93 29.16 -12.11
N TRP A 472 -16.30 28.31 -11.16
CA TRP A 472 -17.68 27.95 -10.91
C TRP A 472 -17.99 27.77 -9.42
N GLN A 473 -19.27 27.96 -9.07
CA GLN A 473 -19.85 27.74 -7.75
C GLN A 473 -21.15 26.97 -7.89
N SER A 474 -21.48 26.12 -6.93
CA SER A 474 -22.72 25.34 -6.96
C SER A 474 -23.30 25.09 -5.57
N GLU A 475 -24.63 25.05 -5.50
CA GLU A 475 -25.38 24.60 -4.32
C GLU A 475 -25.69 23.09 -4.31
N GLY A 476 -24.99 22.28 -5.14
CA GLY A 476 -25.20 20.82 -5.33
C GLY A 476 -25.22 19.97 -4.04
N PRO A 477 -25.26 18.63 -4.09
CA PRO A 477 -24.96 17.75 -5.22
C PRO A 477 -26.11 17.62 -6.23
N TYR A 478 -25.76 17.16 -7.44
CA TYR A 478 -26.71 16.87 -8.51
C TYR A 478 -26.96 15.36 -8.67
N PRO A 479 -28.13 14.96 -9.20
CA PRO A 479 -28.39 13.55 -9.51
C PRO A 479 -27.57 13.04 -10.70
N VAL A 480 -27.05 13.93 -11.54
CA VAL A 480 -26.30 13.65 -12.76
C VAL A 480 -24.97 14.40 -12.75
N ASP A 481 -23.99 13.88 -13.50
CA ASP A 481 -22.71 14.58 -13.66
C ASP A 481 -22.87 15.74 -14.63
N LEU A 482 -22.23 16.86 -14.35
CA LEU A 482 -22.33 18.07 -15.16
C LEU A 482 -21.03 18.32 -15.94
N SER A 483 -21.17 18.87 -17.13
CA SER A 483 -20.08 19.29 -18.00
C SER A 483 -20.31 20.74 -18.42
N ALA A 484 -19.28 21.40 -18.95
CA ALA A 484 -19.41 22.69 -19.59
C ALA A 484 -18.78 22.66 -20.98
N SER A 485 -19.47 23.28 -21.93
CA SER A 485 -18.99 23.58 -23.28
C SER A 485 -18.48 25.01 -23.29
N VAL A 486 -17.18 25.21 -23.41
CA VAL A 486 -16.57 26.53 -23.54
C VAL A 486 -16.35 26.82 -25.02
N ARG A 487 -16.87 27.95 -25.49
CA ARG A 487 -16.89 28.30 -26.92
C ARG A 487 -16.39 29.72 -27.15
N LEU A 488 -15.57 29.90 -28.17
CA LEU A 488 -15.23 31.20 -28.71
C LEU A 488 -16.19 31.53 -29.85
N VAL A 489 -17.10 32.47 -29.62
CA VAL A 489 -18.10 32.90 -30.61
C VAL A 489 -17.67 34.21 -31.22
N ARG A 490 -17.53 34.27 -32.55
CA ARG A 490 -17.12 35.50 -33.24
C ARG A 490 -18.27 36.50 -33.25
N LEU A 491 -18.01 37.74 -32.85
CA LEU A 491 -19.04 38.79 -32.78
C LEU A 491 -19.51 39.28 -34.16
N ALA A 492 -18.66 39.15 -35.19
CA ALA A 492 -18.97 39.61 -36.54
C ALA A 492 -20.09 38.81 -37.23
N ASP A 493 -20.17 37.50 -36.99
CA ASP A 493 -21.10 36.59 -37.67
C ASP A 493 -21.88 35.66 -36.73
N GLY A 494 -21.56 35.65 -35.43
CA GLY A 494 -22.17 34.79 -34.43
C GLY A 494 -21.75 33.32 -34.50
N ASN A 495 -20.76 32.98 -35.33
CA ASN A 495 -20.32 31.60 -35.51
C ASN A 495 -19.40 31.17 -34.36
N THR A 496 -19.53 29.90 -33.94
CA THR A 496 -18.56 29.28 -33.02
C THR A 496 -17.27 29.00 -33.78
N ALA A 497 -16.20 29.70 -33.42
CA ALA A 497 -14.89 29.57 -34.06
C ALA A 497 -14.02 28.49 -33.41
N ALA A 498 -14.18 28.27 -32.10
CA ALA A 498 -13.58 27.15 -31.38
C ALA A 498 -14.48 26.69 -30.25
N GLN A 499 -14.39 25.40 -29.91
CA GLN A 499 -15.19 24.77 -28.86
C GLN A 499 -14.34 23.71 -28.16
N VAL A 500 -14.49 23.62 -26.85
CA VAL A 500 -13.93 22.57 -26.01
C VAL A 500 -14.92 22.21 -24.92
N ASP A 501 -15.06 20.93 -24.64
CA ASP A 501 -16.03 20.38 -23.69
C ASP A 501 -15.28 19.54 -22.66
N SER A 502 -15.64 19.71 -21.39
CA SER A 502 -15.06 18.92 -20.29
C SER A 502 -16.07 18.74 -19.16
N TRP A 503 -15.91 17.63 -18.44
CA TRP A 503 -16.64 17.39 -17.21
C TRP A 503 -16.24 18.44 -16.18
N LEU A 504 -17.23 18.98 -15.46
CA LEU A 504 -16.97 19.84 -14.33
C LEU A 504 -16.57 18.98 -13.14
N GLN A 505 -15.38 19.26 -12.63
CA GLN A 505 -14.89 18.65 -11.40
C GLN A 505 -14.52 19.74 -10.40
N ASN A 506 -14.70 19.46 -9.11
CA ASN A 506 -14.20 20.35 -8.07
C ASN A 506 -12.67 20.20 -7.93
N SER A 507 -12.10 21.01 -7.03
CA SER A 507 -10.67 20.91 -6.66
C SER A 507 -10.26 19.49 -6.26
N ASN A 508 -11.20 18.63 -5.88
CA ASN A 508 -10.97 17.27 -5.42
C ASN A 508 -11.10 16.22 -6.54
N GLY A 509 -11.38 16.64 -7.78
CA GLY A 509 -11.61 15.74 -8.91
C GLY A 509 -12.98 15.06 -8.88
N ARG A 510 -13.85 15.42 -7.93
CA ARG A 510 -15.19 14.87 -7.80
C ARG A 510 -16.11 15.49 -8.83
N SER A 511 -16.96 14.65 -9.43
CA SER A 511 -18.02 15.08 -10.33
C SER A 511 -19.21 15.64 -9.55
N ALA A 512 -20.15 16.24 -10.29
CA ALA A 512 -21.30 16.96 -9.73
C ALA A 512 -22.20 16.11 -8.79
N ARG A 513 -22.19 14.78 -8.93
CA ARG A 513 -22.89 13.85 -8.02
C ARG A 513 -22.32 13.79 -6.60
N GLN A 514 -21.07 14.20 -6.43
CA GLN A 514 -20.30 14.04 -5.21
C GLN A 514 -19.82 15.38 -4.63
N TRP A 515 -20.30 16.50 -5.18
CA TRP A 515 -20.03 17.84 -4.65
C TRP A 515 -20.66 18.04 -3.28
N GLU A 516 -20.04 18.89 -2.48
CA GLU A 516 -20.57 19.33 -1.19
C GLU A 516 -21.53 20.51 -1.40
N SER A 517 -22.40 20.83 -0.43
CA SER A 517 -23.34 21.95 -0.54
C SER A 517 -22.96 23.06 0.45
N PRO A 518 -22.47 24.23 0.00
CA PRO A 518 -22.06 24.60 -1.37
C PRO A 518 -20.65 24.09 -1.73
N ASP A 519 -20.34 24.00 -3.03
CA ASP A 519 -19.01 23.70 -3.57
C ASP A 519 -18.57 24.77 -4.57
N ASN A 520 -17.27 24.83 -4.83
CA ASN A 520 -16.69 25.70 -5.86
C ASN A 520 -15.43 25.08 -6.46
N GLY A 521 -15.05 25.55 -7.65
CA GLY A 521 -13.89 25.03 -8.33
C GLY A 521 -13.45 25.86 -9.51
N THR A 522 -12.32 25.43 -10.06
CA THR A 522 -11.78 25.93 -11.33
C THR A 522 -11.62 24.74 -12.28
N GLN A 523 -11.95 24.93 -13.54
CA GLN A 523 -11.90 23.91 -14.57
C GLN A 523 -11.09 24.44 -15.75
N PHE A 524 -10.02 23.72 -16.10
CA PHE A 524 -9.17 24.09 -17.22
C PHE A 524 -9.69 23.52 -18.55
N PHE A 525 -9.67 24.35 -19.60
CA PHE A 525 -10.14 24.05 -20.94
C PHE A 525 -9.09 24.48 -21.96
N GLU A 526 -8.61 23.55 -22.77
CA GLU A 526 -7.61 23.82 -23.80
C GLU A 526 -8.24 23.75 -25.19
N PHE A 527 -8.12 24.83 -25.96
CA PHE A 527 -8.61 24.85 -27.34
C PHE A 527 -7.60 24.18 -28.28
N ALA A 528 -8.09 23.62 -29.39
CA ALA A 528 -7.24 23.17 -30.47
C ALA A 528 -6.41 24.34 -31.03
N ALA A 529 -5.19 24.07 -31.50
CA ALA A 529 -4.28 25.07 -32.08
C ALA A 529 -4.68 25.48 -33.52
N ASP A 530 -5.98 25.47 -33.83
CA ASP A 530 -6.49 25.83 -35.14
C ASP A 530 -6.42 27.35 -35.34
N PRO A 531 -6.09 27.84 -36.54
CA PRO A 531 -5.96 29.26 -36.81
C PRO A 531 -7.29 29.99 -36.62
N LEU A 532 -7.31 30.97 -35.72
CA LEU A 532 -8.45 31.85 -35.48
C LEU A 532 -8.24 33.20 -36.19
N PRO A 533 -9.17 33.62 -37.07
CA PRO A 533 -9.13 34.94 -37.68
C PRO A 533 -9.09 36.07 -36.63
N PRO A 534 -8.29 37.13 -36.86
CA PRO A 534 -8.29 38.29 -35.96
C PRO A 534 -9.67 38.93 -35.85
N GLY A 535 -10.04 39.36 -34.64
CA GLY A 535 -11.33 40.01 -34.39
C GLY A 535 -11.78 39.93 -32.93
N GLU A 536 -13.00 40.44 -32.67
CA GLU A 536 -13.62 40.35 -31.36
C GLU A 536 -14.43 39.04 -31.22
N TYR A 537 -14.24 38.39 -30.08
CA TYR A 537 -14.87 37.14 -29.70
C TYR A 537 -15.56 37.27 -28.36
N ASP A 538 -16.61 36.48 -28.18
CA ASP A 538 -17.33 36.31 -26.92
C ASP A 538 -17.08 34.91 -26.40
N LEU A 539 -16.63 34.77 -25.15
CA LEU A 539 -16.39 33.47 -24.54
C LEU A 539 -17.69 33.00 -23.90
N TRP A 540 -18.29 31.95 -24.47
CA TRP A 540 -19.48 31.34 -23.92
C TRP A 540 -19.13 30.14 -23.07
N ALA A 541 -19.87 29.93 -21.98
CA ALA A 541 -19.84 28.69 -21.23
C ALA A 541 -21.25 28.14 -21.05
N ILE A 542 -21.49 26.96 -21.62
CA ILE A 542 -22.80 26.31 -21.66
C ILE A 542 -22.74 25.09 -20.74
N PRO A 543 -23.37 25.13 -19.56
CA PRO A 543 -23.47 23.96 -18.70
C PRO A 543 -24.45 22.96 -19.29
N TYR A 544 -24.12 21.67 -19.23
CA TYR A 544 -24.95 20.60 -19.76
C TYR A 544 -24.81 19.31 -18.93
N GLU A 545 -25.82 18.45 -19.00
CA GLU A 545 -25.79 17.12 -18.39
C GLU A 545 -24.85 16.20 -19.16
N THR A 546 -23.86 15.62 -18.48
CA THR A 546 -22.78 14.86 -19.12
C THR A 546 -23.27 13.65 -19.90
N GLU A 547 -24.23 12.90 -19.34
CA GLU A 547 -24.74 11.66 -19.96
C GLU A 547 -25.74 11.93 -21.08
N SER A 548 -26.66 12.88 -20.89
CA SER A 548 -27.73 13.17 -21.85
C SER A 548 -27.31 14.17 -22.92
N THR A 549 -26.20 14.88 -22.71
CA THR A 549 -25.70 16.01 -23.51
C THR A 549 -26.69 17.17 -23.63
N GLN A 550 -27.73 17.20 -22.79
CA GLN A 550 -28.74 18.25 -22.80
C GLN A 550 -28.23 19.49 -22.06
N PRO A 551 -28.28 20.68 -22.69
CA PRO A 551 -27.96 21.94 -22.02
C PRO A 551 -28.88 22.16 -20.81
N ILE A 552 -28.31 22.65 -19.72
CA ILE A 552 -29.09 23.06 -18.55
C ILE A 552 -29.68 24.44 -18.87
N PRO A 553 -31.00 24.65 -18.70
CA PRO A 553 -31.62 25.96 -18.91
C PRO A 553 -31.00 27.03 -18.01
N LEU A 554 -31.05 28.28 -18.45
CA LEU A 554 -30.54 29.43 -17.67
C LEU A 554 -31.62 29.94 -16.73
N ALA A 555 -31.24 30.32 -15.50
CA ALA A 555 -32.16 30.79 -14.46
C ALA A 555 -32.59 32.28 -14.61
N GLY A 556 -32.20 32.94 -15.70
CA GLY A 556 -32.46 34.36 -15.98
C GLY A 556 -32.29 34.72 -17.46
N GLU A 557 -32.37 36.02 -17.78
CA GLU A 557 -32.12 36.54 -19.15
C GLU A 557 -30.63 36.68 -19.50
N ASP A 558 -29.75 36.45 -18.53
CA ASP A 558 -28.31 36.47 -18.72
C ASP A 558 -27.91 35.32 -19.66
N GLY A 559 -27.36 35.65 -20.83
CA GLY A 559 -26.93 34.66 -21.83
C GLY A 559 -25.72 33.83 -21.38
N TYR A 560 -25.17 33.01 -22.28
CA TYR A 560 -24.02 32.16 -21.99
C TYR A 560 -22.67 32.89 -21.94
N SER A 561 -22.65 34.21 -22.18
CA SER A 561 -21.43 35.01 -22.28
C SER A 561 -20.78 35.23 -20.91
N LEU A 562 -19.49 34.89 -20.81
CA LEU A 562 -18.61 35.19 -19.69
C LEU A 562 -17.74 36.43 -19.93
N GLY A 563 -17.84 37.05 -21.10
CA GLY A 563 -17.11 38.27 -21.47
C GLY A 563 -16.46 38.20 -22.84
N ARG A 564 -16.03 39.37 -23.32
CA ARG A 564 -15.46 39.56 -24.65
C ARG A 564 -13.95 39.66 -24.61
N VAL A 565 -13.31 39.26 -25.70
CA VAL A 565 -11.86 39.32 -25.91
C VAL A 565 -11.54 39.64 -27.37
N THR A 566 -10.42 40.33 -27.60
CA THR A 566 -9.88 40.55 -28.94
C THR A 566 -8.75 39.58 -29.21
N LEU A 567 -8.81 38.85 -30.33
CA LEU A 567 -7.76 37.93 -30.78
C LEU A 567 -7.03 38.51 -32.01
N PRO A 568 -5.73 38.24 -32.20
CA PRO A 568 -4.87 37.40 -31.36
C PRO A 568 -4.49 38.06 -30.02
N LEU A 569 -4.55 37.30 -28.94
CA LEU A 569 -4.31 37.76 -27.57
C LEU A 569 -2.81 37.98 -27.26
N CYS A 570 -1.92 37.14 -27.80
CA CYS A 570 -0.48 37.16 -27.49
C CYS A 570 0.26 38.30 -28.20
N THR A 571 -0.17 38.64 -29.41
CA THR A 571 0.44 39.68 -30.24
C THR A 571 -0.39 40.96 -30.30
N GLY A 572 -1.62 40.95 -29.77
CA GLY A 572 -2.49 42.12 -29.69
C GLY A 572 -2.00 43.11 -28.63
N GLN A 573 -2.13 44.42 -28.88
CA GLN A 573 -1.96 45.40 -27.81
C GLN A 573 -3.15 45.30 -26.84
N PRO A 574 -2.91 45.40 -25.52
CA PRO A 574 -3.93 45.23 -24.48
C PRO A 574 -5.07 46.25 -24.56
#